data_AF-A0A4Y2DJM3-F1
#
_entry.id   AF-A0A4Y2DJM3-F1
#
_cell.length_a   1.000
_cell.length_b   1.000
_cell.length_c   1.000
_cell.angle_alpha   90.00
_cell.angle_beta   90.00
_cell.angle_gamma   90.00
#
_symmetry.space_group_name_H-M   'P 1'
#
loop_
_entity.id
_entity.type
_entity.pdbx_description
1 polymer ?
#
loop_
_entity_poly.entity_id
_entity_poly.type
_entity_poly.pdbx_seq_one_letter_code
_entity_poly.pdbx_strand_id
1 'polypeptide(L)'
;MPQRGLDRRADVTEEQNNGGLSVKAQRGQKRRAEETEEKRNSRLSDMVQRGEERRAEETVEQRSNRLSAMLQHTREPRLNVIKGQNHHQIKKFYADRTVRYSLFI
;
A
#
# COMPACT_ATOMS: atom_id res chain seq x y z
N MET A 1 6.38 -33.25 15.44
CA MET A 1 7.34 -32.12 15.64
C MET A 1 6.86 -30.71 15.22
N PRO A 2 5.56 -30.36 15.10
CA PRO A 2 5.15 -28.96 14.83
C PRO A 2 4.93 -28.09 16.09
N GLN A 3 4.78 -28.70 17.27
CA GLN A 3 4.42 -27.98 18.51
C GLN A 3 5.54 -27.05 19.02
N ARG A 4 6.80 -27.53 19.05
CA ARG A 4 7.96 -26.72 19.50
C ARG A 4 8.19 -25.41 18.73
N GLY A 5 7.68 -25.29 17.51
CA GLY A 5 7.82 -24.09 16.68
C GLY A 5 6.72 -23.04 16.93
N LEU A 6 5.55 -23.46 17.40
CA LEU A 6 4.46 -22.57 17.77
C LEU A 6 4.70 -21.97 19.17
N ASP A 7 5.21 -22.78 20.09
CA ASP A 7 5.51 -22.35 21.47
C ASP A 7 6.55 -21.22 21.50
N ARG A 8 7.63 -21.33 20.71
CA ARG A 8 8.65 -20.26 20.57
C ARG A 8 8.13 -19.00 19.89
N ARG A 9 6.98 -19.04 19.21
CA ARG A 9 6.40 -17.88 18.51
C ARG A 9 5.51 -17.06 19.44
N ALA A 10 5.01 -17.66 20.54
CA ALA A 10 4.20 -16.99 21.54
C ALA A 10 5.05 -16.14 22.52
N ASP A 11 6.30 -16.54 22.79
CA ASP A 11 7.21 -15.88 23.75
C ASP A 11 8.15 -14.82 23.12
N VAL A 12 7.98 -14.50 21.83
CA VAL A 12 8.86 -13.57 21.11
C VAL A 12 8.38 -12.13 21.29
N THR A 13 9.30 -11.24 21.67
CA THR A 13 9.02 -9.81 21.80
C THR A 13 8.81 -9.16 20.43
N GLU A 14 8.04 -8.07 20.38
CA GLU A 14 7.76 -7.31 19.14
C GLU A 14 9.04 -6.92 18.39
N GLU A 15 10.10 -6.54 19.11
CA GLU A 15 11.39 -6.15 18.53
C GLU A 15 12.11 -7.34 17.86
N GLN A 16 12.11 -8.51 18.50
CA GLN A 16 12.67 -9.74 17.95
C GLN A 16 11.83 -10.27 16.76
N ASN A 17 10.50 -10.11 16.81
CA ASN A 17 9.60 -10.46 15.72
C ASN A 17 9.87 -9.57 14.51
N ASN A 18 9.94 -8.25 14.71
CA ASN A 18 10.20 -7.28 13.66
C ASN A 18 11.59 -7.47 13.03
N GLY A 19 12.61 -7.74 13.84
CA GLY A 19 13.95 -8.11 13.34
C GLY A 19 13.94 -9.38 12.49
N GLY A 20 13.28 -10.45 12.97
CA GLY A 20 13.16 -11.71 12.25
C GLY A 20 12.37 -11.60 10.94
N LEU A 21 11.31 -10.79 10.91
CA LEU A 21 10.52 -10.51 9.71
C LEU A 21 11.33 -9.66 8.71
N SER A 22 12.07 -8.66 9.19
CA SER A 22 12.94 -7.82 8.36
C SER A 22 14.01 -8.64 7.63
N VAL A 23 14.70 -9.54 8.34
CA VAL A 23 15.72 -10.42 7.74
C VAL A 23 15.10 -11.38 6.71
N LYS A 24 13.91 -11.94 6.98
CA LYS A 24 13.19 -12.79 6.03
C LYS A 24 12.74 -12.00 4.79
N ALA A 25 12.28 -10.76 4.97
CA ALA A 25 11.89 -9.88 3.88
C ALA A 25 13.09 -9.54 2.98
N GLN A 26 14.23 -9.18 3.57
CA GLN A 26 15.47 -8.87 2.85
C GLN A 26 15.99 -10.09 2.05
N ARG A 27 16.02 -11.27 2.67
CA ARG A 27 16.38 -12.52 1.98
C ARG A 27 15.42 -12.83 0.82
N GLY A 28 14.13 -12.59 1.03
CA GLY A 28 13.10 -12.74 0.00
C GLY A 28 13.31 -11.79 -1.18
N GLN A 29 13.68 -10.54 -0.93
CA GLN A 29 14.00 -9.58 -1.98
C GLN A 29 15.24 -9.99 -2.78
N LYS A 30 16.33 -10.39 -2.10
CA LYS A 30 17.55 -10.86 -2.78
C LYS A 30 17.26 -12.03 -3.73
N ARG A 31 16.47 -13.02 -3.27
CA ARG A 31 16.05 -14.16 -4.11
C ARG A 31 15.21 -13.76 -5.32
N ARG A 32 14.42 -12.69 -5.24
CA ARG A 32 13.62 -12.18 -6.37
C ARG A 32 14.47 -11.37 -7.36
N ALA A 33 15.54 -10.73 -6.89
CA ALA A 33 16.46 -9.97 -7.74
C ALA A 33 17.34 -10.90 -8.60
N GLU A 34 17.69 -12.07 -8.07
CA GLU A 34 18.49 -13.11 -8.75
C GLU A 34 17.64 -14.07 -9.61
N GLU A 35 16.32 -13.84 -9.71
CA GLU A 35 15.39 -14.72 -10.42
C GLU A 35 15.42 -14.49 -11.94
N THR A 36 15.40 -15.56 -12.73
CA THR A 36 15.30 -15.47 -14.19
C THR A 36 13.89 -15.06 -14.63
N GLU A 37 13.75 -14.46 -15.81
CA GLU A 37 12.45 -14.03 -16.35
C GLU A 37 11.43 -15.17 -16.44
N GLU A 38 11.84 -16.38 -16.83
CA GLU A 38 10.94 -17.54 -16.88
C GLU A 38 10.39 -17.92 -15.51
N LYS A 39 11.26 -17.94 -14.50
CA LYS A 39 10.88 -18.29 -13.12
C LYS A 39 10.03 -17.19 -12.50
N ARG A 40 10.33 -15.92 -12.82
CA ARG A 40 9.52 -14.77 -12.45
C ARG A 40 8.12 -14.86 -13.05
N ASN A 41 8.01 -15.18 -14.33
CA ASN A 41 6.72 -15.30 -15.02
C ASN A 41 5.90 -16.47 -14.48
N SER A 42 6.51 -17.63 -14.24
CA SER A 42 5.84 -18.75 -13.57
C SER A 42 5.32 -18.36 -12.18
N ARG A 43 6.16 -17.72 -11.36
CA ARG A 43 5.75 -17.24 -10.03
C ARG A 43 4.62 -16.22 -10.07
N LEU A 44 4.63 -15.31 -11.04
CA LEU A 44 3.55 -14.33 -11.21
C LEU A 44 2.26 -15.00 -11.68
N SER A 45 2.32 -15.94 -12.61
CA SER A 45 1.17 -16.75 -13.03
C SER A 45 0.54 -17.50 -11.87
N ASP A 46 1.36 -18.14 -11.02
CA ASP A 46 0.88 -18.82 -9.81
C ASP A 46 0.19 -17.86 -8.83
N MET A 47 0.74 -16.65 -8.66
CA MET A 47 0.14 -15.61 -7.82
C MET A 47 -1.19 -15.11 -8.36
N VAL A 48 -1.33 -14.98 -9.68
CA VAL A 48 -2.58 -14.61 -10.34
C VAL A 48 -3.61 -15.72 -10.15
N GLN A 49 -3.26 -16.98 -10.42
CA GLN A 49 -4.15 -18.12 -10.28
C GLN A 49 -4.67 -18.27 -8.84
N ARG A 50 -3.77 -18.23 -7.85
CA ARG A 50 -4.15 -18.25 -6.43
C ARG A 50 -4.95 -17.00 -6.01
N GLY A 51 -4.72 -15.89 -6.70
CA GLY A 51 -5.53 -14.69 -6.54
C GLY A 51 -6.98 -14.96 -6.93
N GLU A 52 -7.20 -15.48 -8.13
CA GLU A 52 -8.53 -15.81 -8.66
C GLU A 52 -9.26 -16.87 -7.85
N GLU A 53 -8.57 -17.94 -7.44
CA GLU A 53 -9.13 -18.98 -6.56
C GLU A 53 -9.70 -18.37 -5.27
N ARG A 54 -8.93 -17.51 -4.60
CA ARG A 54 -9.43 -16.79 -3.42
C ARG A 54 -10.60 -15.86 -3.74
N ARG A 55 -10.66 -15.27 -4.93
CA ARG A 55 -11.83 -14.44 -5.34
C ARG A 55 -13.07 -15.28 -5.61
N ALA A 56 -12.91 -16.50 -6.08
CA ALA A 56 -14.01 -17.42 -6.32
C ALA A 56 -14.62 -17.93 -4.98
N GLU A 57 -13.79 -18.05 -3.95
CA GLU A 57 -14.20 -18.45 -2.59
C GLU A 57 -14.69 -17.29 -1.71
N GLU A 58 -14.58 -16.04 -2.16
CA GLU A 58 -15.00 -14.86 -1.39
C GLU A 58 -16.51 -14.76 -1.21
N THR A 59 -16.94 -14.39 0.00
CA THR A 59 -18.34 -14.05 0.26
C THR A 59 -18.71 -12.67 -0.33
N VAL A 60 -20.00 -12.40 -0.52
CA VAL A 60 -20.49 -11.10 -1.04
C VAL A 60 -20.01 -9.92 -0.17
N GLU A 61 -19.96 -10.11 1.15
CA GLU A 61 -19.48 -9.10 2.09
C GLU A 61 -17.97 -8.84 1.95
N GLN A 62 -17.17 -9.91 1.88
CA GLN A 62 -15.72 -9.79 1.66
C GLN A 62 -15.41 -9.12 0.32
N ARG A 63 -16.16 -9.48 -0.73
CA ARG A 63 -16.06 -8.85 -2.05
C ARG A 63 -16.41 -7.36 -1.98
N SER A 64 -17.50 -6.99 -1.30
CA SER A 64 -17.91 -5.61 -1.12
C SER A 64 -16.85 -4.77 -0.37
N ASN A 65 -16.32 -5.31 0.73
CA ASN A 65 -15.26 -4.67 1.51
C ASN A 65 -13.98 -4.46 0.68
N ARG A 66 -13.58 -5.46 -0.12
CA ARG A 66 -12.43 -5.34 -1.03
C ARG A 66 -12.65 -4.25 -2.09
N LEU A 67 -13.83 -4.22 -2.72
CA LEU A 67 -14.18 -3.20 -3.71
C LEU A 67 -14.20 -1.79 -3.09
N SER A 68 -14.75 -1.66 -1.88
CA SER A 68 -14.77 -0.41 -1.12
C SER A 68 -13.34 0.07 -0.80
N ALA A 69 -12.45 -0.81 -0.34
CA ALA A 69 -11.05 -0.48 -0.09
C ALA A 69 -10.32 0.01 -1.35
N MET A 70 -10.56 -0.62 -2.51
CA MET A 70 -10.00 -0.15 -3.79
C MET A 70 -10.54 1.23 -4.19
N LEU A 71 -11.83 1.49 -3.96
CA LEU A 71 -12.43 2.79 -4.20
C LEU A 71 -11.79 3.88 -3.32
N GLN A 72 -11.56 3.59 -2.04
CA GLN A 72 -10.92 4.54 -1.13
C GLN A 72 -9.47 4.84 -1.55
N HIS A 73 -8.68 3.81 -1.86
CA HIS A 73 -7.30 3.99 -2.32
C HIS A 73 -7.20 4.79 -3.63
N THR A 74 -8.24 4.79 -4.47
CA THR A 74 -8.26 5.59 -5.71
C THR A 74 -8.89 6.98 -5.52
N ARG A 75 -9.63 7.21 -4.44
CA ARG A 75 -10.26 8.50 -4.10
C ARG A 75 -9.36 9.39 -3.24
N GLU A 76 -8.71 8.84 -2.23
CA GLU A 76 -7.83 9.59 -1.31
C GLU A 76 -6.72 10.38 -2.01
N PRO A 77 -5.91 9.79 -2.93
CA PRO A 77 -4.87 10.55 -3.61
C PRO A 77 -5.46 11.64 -4.51
N ARG A 78 -6.61 11.38 -5.16
CA ARG A 78 -7.29 12.39 -5.99
C ARG A 78 -7.77 13.59 -5.16
N LEU A 79 -8.31 13.35 -3.98
CA LEU A 79 -8.78 14.41 -3.08
C LEU A 79 -7.61 15.24 -2.53
N ASN A 80 -6.48 14.60 -2.24
CA ASN A 80 -5.29 15.31 -1.75
C ASN A 80 -4.67 16.22 -2.82
N VAL A 81 -4.65 15.78 -4.09
CA VAL A 81 -4.20 16.60 -5.22
C VAL A 81 -5.11 17.82 -5.43
N ILE A 82 -6.44 17.62 -5.42
CA ILE A 82 -7.42 18.71 -5.62
C ILE A 82 -7.36 19.72 -4.46
N LYS A 83 -7.29 19.26 -3.20
CA LYS A 83 -7.17 20.13 -2.02
C LYS A 83 -5.89 20.97 -2.07
N GLY A 84 -4.75 20.39 -2.45
CA GLY A 84 -3.49 21.10 -2.61
C GLY A 84 -3.55 22.16 -3.72
N GLN A 85 -4.14 21.83 -4.86
CA GLN A 85 -4.34 22.77 -5.97
C GLN A 85 -5.25 23.94 -5.58
N ASN A 86 -6.37 23.67 -4.89
CA ASN A 86 -7.27 24.71 -4.42
C ASN A 86 -6.63 25.62 -3.37
N HIS A 87 -5.86 25.05 -2.42
CA HIS A 87 -5.14 25.84 -1.43
C HIS A 87 -4.15 26.81 -2.08
N HIS A 88 -3.39 26.34 -3.08
CA HIS A 88 -2.45 27.18 -3.84
C HIS A 88 -3.15 28.29 -4.62
N GLN A 89 -4.25 27.98 -5.30
CA GLN A 89 -5.02 28.95 -6.07
C GLN A 89 -5.63 30.05 -5.19
N ILE A 90 -6.21 29.67 -4.05
CA ILE A 90 -6.75 30.62 -3.07
C ILE A 90 -5.63 31.50 -2.53
N LYS A 91 -4.47 30.93 -2.18
CA LYS A 91 -3.33 31.69 -1.66
C LYS A 91 -2.82 32.71 -2.67
N LYS A 92 -2.73 32.35 -3.95
CA LYS A 92 -2.39 33.28 -5.04
C LYS A 92 -3.40 34.42 -5.18
N PHE A 93 -4.69 34.11 -5.14
CA PHE A 93 -5.74 35.12 -5.22
C PHE A 93 -5.63 36.17 -4.10
N TYR A 94 -5.39 35.74 -2.87
CA TYR A 94 -5.24 36.68 -1.75
C TYR A 94 -3.95 37.50 -1.85
N ALA A 95 -2.85 36.92 -2.31
CA ALA A 95 -1.61 37.66 -2.55
C ALA A 95 -1.76 38.74 -3.64
N ASP A 96 -2.36 38.39 -4.77
CA ASP A 96 -2.60 39.33 -5.88
C ASP A 96 -3.58 40.44 -5.48
N ARG A 97 -4.59 40.10 -4.65
CA ARG A 97 -5.55 41.08 -4.12
C ARG A 97 -4.86 42.08 -3.19
N THR A 98 -3.96 41.63 -2.31
CA THR A 98 -3.17 42.52 -1.46
C THR A 98 -2.31 43.48 -2.29
N VAL A 99 -1.60 42.96 -3.29
CA VAL A 99 -0.74 43.77 -4.17
C VAL A 99 -1.55 44.82 -4.95
N ARG A 100 -2.75 44.45 -5.45
CA ARG A 100 -3.64 45.39 -6.14
C ARG A 100 -4.14 46.52 -5.24
N TYR A 101 -4.52 46.23 -4.00
CA TYR A 101 -4.95 47.28 -3.07
C TYR A 101 -3.80 48.22 -2.70
N SER A 102 -2.57 47.72 -2.55
CA SER A 102 -1.39 48.57 -2.30
C SER A 102 -0.92 49.39 -3.50
N LEU A 103 -1.38 49.07 -4.72
CA LEU A 103 -1.06 49.84 -5.93
C LEU A 103 -2.08 50.97 -6.19
N PHE A 104 -3.24 50.90 -5.53
CA PHE A 104 -4.33 51.87 -5.64
C PHE A 104 -4.42 52.82 -4.42
N ILE A 105 -3.44 52.78 -3.53
CA ILE A 105 -3.19 53.75 -2.44
C ILE A 105 -1.88 54.46 -2.77
#